data_AF-A0A7Y2C6D9-F1
#
_entry.id   AF-A0A7Y2C6D9-F1
#
_cell.length_a   1.000
_cell.length_b   1.000
_cell.length_c   1.000
_cell.angle_alpha   90.00
_cell.angle_beta   90.00
_cell.angle_gamma   90.00
#
_symmetry.space_group_name_H-M   'P 1'
#
loop_
_entity.id
_entity.type
_entity.pdbx_description
1 polymer ?
#
loop_
_entity_poly.entity_id
_entity_poly.type
_entity_poly.pdbx_seq_one_letter_code
_entity_poly.pdbx_strand_id
1 'polypeptide(L)'
;MSYGLHPSEELQRLFRSQGFPHQGQDPERAAIIIIGLDANYSPEISSRQPFFQRIIEYHSDGVGFWRRHGVHHPFLLPDYPLNKTTGGVPYHRRFGWMGLDPKLADQISFIELLDVPTTGRTDRSHFWDLFSIEHAGRIDSLVSSGSRRLVLLSNSLVSNYMEQARKRWGVFDWLPTDFRLGPLKAIGDTQLLGAPHFSATKYKKEVFHDLGDDIRKFCGESRDA
;
A
#
# COMPACT_ATOMS: atom_id res chain seq x y z
N MET A 1 -15.92 6.89 -15.04
CA MET A 1 -14.69 6.53 -15.77
C MET A 1 -14.50 5.04 -15.68
N SER A 2 -14.08 4.41 -16.78
CA SER A 2 -13.66 3.01 -16.81
C SER A 2 -12.40 2.81 -15.98
N TYR A 3 -12.23 1.61 -15.45
CA TYR A 3 -11.00 1.20 -14.80
C TYR A 3 -9.91 0.98 -15.83
N GLY A 4 -8.68 1.39 -15.52
CA GLY A 4 -7.55 1.17 -16.41
C GLY A 4 -6.30 1.94 -16.01
N LEU A 5 -5.28 1.86 -16.87
CA LEU A 5 -4.03 2.58 -16.72
C LEU A 5 -4.26 4.09 -16.61
N HIS A 6 -3.54 4.75 -15.71
CA HIS A 6 -3.64 6.19 -15.54
C HIS A 6 -3.14 6.94 -16.79
N PRO A 7 -3.85 7.96 -17.31
CA PRO A 7 -3.52 8.59 -18.60
C PRO A 7 -2.25 9.45 -18.58
N SER A 8 -1.76 9.86 -17.41
CA SER A 8 -0.51 10.63 -17.29
C SER A 8 0.71 9.78 -17.61
N GLU A 9 1.35 10.07 -18.75
CA GLU A 9 2.63 9.44 -19.12
C GLU A 9 3.73 9.66 -18.09
N GLU A 10 3.74 10.84 -17.45
CA GLU A 10 4.70 11.19 -16.41
C GLU A 10 4.53 10.30 -15.18
N LEU A 11 3.30 10.11 -14.70
CA LEU A 11 3.03 9.21 -13.57
C LEU A 11 3.36 7.76 -13.92
N GLN A 12 3.04 7.31 -15.13
CA GLN A 12 3.44 5.98 -15.58
C GLN A 12 4.96 5.82 -15.65
N ARG A 13 5.69 6.85 -16.11
CA ARG A 13 7.16 6.83 -16.16
C ARG A 13 7.77 6.76 -14.76
N LEU A 14 7.19 7.49 -13.79
CA LEU A 14 7.62 7.41 -12.39
C LEU A 14 7.53 5.98 -11.86
N PHE A 15 6.39 5.31 -12.02
CA PHE A 15 6.23 3.91 -11.60
C PHE A 15 7.26 3.00 -12.28
N ARG A 16 7.37 3.05 -13.62
CA ARG A 16 8.34 2.23 -14.35
C ARG A 16 9.79 2.46 -13.91
N SER A 17 10.16 3.70 -13.59
CA SER A 17 11.54 4.05 -13.24
C SER A 17 12.00 3.48 -11.88
N GLN A 18 11.07 3.14 -10.99
CA GLN A 18 11.41 2.60 -9.66
C GLN A 18 11.89 1.14 -9.71
N GLY A 19 11.65 0.43 -10.82
CA GLY A 19 11.94 -1.00 -10.94
C GLY A 19 10.98 -1.85 -10.10
N PHE A 20 10.91 -1.66 -8.78
CA PHE A 20 9.88 -2.21 -7.89
C PHE A 20 8.95 -1.09 -7.42
N PRO A 21 7.80 -0.85 -8.09
CA PRO A 21 6.97 0.30 -7.75
C PRO A 21 6.46 0.21 -6.31
N HIS A 22 6.76 1.25 -5.53
CA HIS A 22 6.43 1.35 -4.14
C HIS A 22 6.21 2.80 -3.72
N GLN A 23 5.75 2.92 -2.49
CA GLN A 23 5.40 4.13 -1.81
C GLN A 23 6.00 4.03 -0.40
N GLY A 24 6.68 5.07 0.09
CA GLY A 24 7.41 5.00 1.36
C GLY A 24 8.87 4.53 1.19
N GLN A 25 9.31 3.62 2.05
CA GLN A 25 10.65 3.00 2.00
C GLN A 25 10.77 1.95 0.89
N ASP A 26 12.00 1.70 0.43
CA ASP A 26 12.33 0.53 -0.40
C ASP A 26 11.82 -0.78 0.24
N PRO A 27 11.00 -1.59 -0.45
CA PRO A 27 10.44 -2.83 0.10
C PRO A 27 11.48 -3.80 0.65
N GLU A 28 12.67 -3.86 0.05
CA GLU A 28 13.72 -4.80 0.51
C GLU A 28 14.30 -4.37 1.86
N ARG A 29 14.29 -3.07 2.16
CA ARG A 29 14.82 -2.45 3.38
C ARG A 29 13.76 -2.24 4.46
N ALA A 30 12.49 -2.25 4.09
CA ALA A 30 11.38 -2.01 5.01
C ALA A 30 11.13 -3.21 5.95
N ALA A 31 10.88 -2.90 7.23
CA ALA A 31 10.46 -3.87 8.24
C ALA A 31 8.96 -4.16 8.16
N ILE A 32 8.16 -3.21 7.67
CA ILE A 32 6.71 -3.30 7.54
C ILE A 32 6.35 -3.19 6.06
N ILE A 33 5.65 -4.20 5.54
CA ILE A 33 5.15 -4.23 4.17
C ILE A 33 3.64 -4.20 4.19
N ILE A 34 3.05 -3.22 3.52
CA ILE A 34 1.61 -3.10 3.37
C ILE A 34 1.28 -3.38 1.91
N ILE A 35 0.56 -4.48 1.67
CA ILE A 35 0.19 -4.85 0.30
C ILE A 35 -1.20 -4.30 0.01
N GLY A 36 -1.27 -3.46 -1.01
CA GLY A 36 -2.50 -2.95 -1.59
C GLY A 36 -2.82 -3.60 -2.94
N LEU A 37 -3.90 -3.13 -3.55
CA LEU A 37 -4.38 -3.67 -4.82
C LEU A 37 -3.77 -2.93 -6.02
N ASP A 38 -3.90 -1.62 -6.03
CA ASP A 38 -3.51 -0.72 -7.12
C ASP A 38 -3.34 0.71 -6.60
N ALA A 39 -2.35 1.44 -7.13
CA ALA A 39 -2.16 2.85 -6.84
C ALA A 39 -3.13 3.70 -7.67
N ASN A 40 -4.33 3.90 -7.12
CA ASN A 40 -5.43 4.57 -7.82
C ASN A 40 -5.39 6.10 -7.65
N TYR A 41 -5.22 6.80 -8.77
CA TYR A 41 -5.21 8.26 -8.83
C TYR A 41 -6.41 8.80 -9.61
N SER A 42 -6.84 10.02 -9.28
CA SER A 42 -7.77 10.74 -10.15
C SER A 42 -7.08 11.04 -11.49
N PRO A 43 -7.72 10.83 -12.66
CA PRO A 43 -7.08 11.08 -13.95
C PRO A 43 -6.61 12.53 -14.13
N GLU A 44 -7.28 13.45 -13.43
CA GLU A 44 -6.98 14.87 -13.49
C GLU A 44 -5.83 15.28 -12.56
N ILE A 45 -5.33 14.41 -11.68
CA ILE A 45 -4.32 14.82 -10.67
C ILE A 45 -3.07 15.40 -11.32
N SER A 46 -2.68 14.86 -12.48
CA SER A 46 -1.51 15.29 -13.25
C SER A 46 -1.63 16.69 -13.85
N SER A 47 -2.85 17.21 -14.04
CA SER A 47 -3.07 18.58 -14.51
C SER A 47 -3.17 19.60 -13.38
N ARG A 48 -3.18 19.17 -12.11
CA ARG A 48 -3.32 20.06 -10.95
C ARG A 48 -1.97 20.58 -10.47
N GLN A 49 -1.39 21.52 -11.20
CA GLN A 49 -0.19 22.24 -10.76
C GLN A 49 -0.55 23.30 -9.70
N PRO A 50 0.29 23.55 -8.67
CA PRO A 50 1.58 22.90 -8.42
C PRO A 50 1.46 21.57 -7.65
N PHE A 51 0.25 21.15 -7.26
CA PHE A 51 0.05 19.99 -6.40
C PHE A 51 0.64 18.69 -6.97
N PHE A 52 0.63 18.49 -8.28
CA PHE A 52 1.23 17.30 -8.89
C PHE A 52 2.71 17.13 -8.54
N GLN A 53 3.46 18.22 -8.31
CA GLN A 53 4.84 18.15 -7.83
C GLN A 53 4.97 17.47 -6.46
N ARG A 54 3.93 17.50 -5.62
CA ARG A 54 3.87 16.73 -4.35
C ARG A 54 3.77 15.23 -4.58
N ILE A 55 3.10 14.82 -5.65
CA ILE A 55 3.03 13.41 -6.06
C ILE A 55 4.39 12.95 -6.56
N ILE A 56 5.07 13.78 -7.36
CA ILE A 56 6.43 13.49 -7.85
C ILE A 56 7.43 13.42 -6.67
N GLU A 57 7.39 14.40 -5.76
CA GLU A 57 8.18 14.42 -4.52
C GLU A 57 7.99 13.11 -3.74
N TYR A 58 6.73 12.72 -3.53
CA TYR A 58 6.38 11.51 -2.79
C TYR A 58 6.89 10.22 -3.43
N HIS A 59 6.81 10.09 -4.76
CA HIS A 59 7.35 8.91 -5.45
C HIS A 59 8.89 8.90 -5.56
N SER A 60 9.53 10.06 -5.46
CA SER A 60 10.99 10.16 -5.51
C SER A 60 11.63 9.87 -4.15
N ASP A 61 10.99 10.30 -3.06
CA ASP A 61 11.47 10.15 -1.69
C ASP A 61 10.28 10.09 -0.71
N GLY A 62 9.62 8.93 -0.63
CA GLY A 62 8.44 8.73 0.21
C GLY A 62 8.73 8.87 1.71
N VAL A 63 9.92 8.41 2.14
CA VAL A 63 10.38 8.53 3.53
C VAL A 63 10.57 10.00 3.91
N GLY A 64 11.32 10.75 3.12
CA GLY A 64 11.55 12.16 3.37
C GLY A 64 10.27 12.98 3.18
N PHE A 65 9.39 12.62 2.25
CA PHE A 65 8.06 13.25 2.13
C PHE A 65 7.29 13.14 3.45
N TRP A 66 7.17 11.93 4.00
CA TRP A 66 6.42 11.72 5.24
C TRP A 66 7.05 12.52 6.40
N ARG A 67 8.38 12.47 6.54
CA ARG A 67 9.11 13.24 7.57
C ARG A 67 8.93 14.75 7.42
N ARG A 68 8.96 15.29 6.20
CA ARG A 68 8.81 16.73 5.93
C ARG A 68 7.39 17.24 6.19
N HIS A 69 6.38 16.48 5.79
CA HIS A 69 4.99 16.95 5.81
C HIS A 69 4.15 16.42 6.97
N GLY A 70 4.69 15.48 7.76
CA GLY A 70 3.99 14.88 8.90
C GLY A 70 2.83 13.95 8.51
N VAL A 71 2.65 13.67 7.22
CA VAL A 71 1.60 12.78 6.69
C VAL A 71 2.20 11.81 5.68
N HIS A 72 1.70 10.58 5.64
CA HIS A 72 2.29 9.52 4.79
C HIS A 72 1.96 9.66 3.31
N HIS A 73 0.96 10.45 2.93
CA HIS A 73 0.51 10.56 1.54
C HIS A 73 0.11 11.99 1.17
N PRO A 74 0.43 12.47 -0.05
CA PRO A 74 0.04 13.81 -0.54
C PRO A 74 -1.45 14.12 -0.44
N PHE A 75 -2.30 13.10 -0.53
CA PHE A 75 -3.76 13.25 -0.43
C PHE A 75 -4.24 13.84 0.91
N LEU A 76 -3.39 13.81 1.94
CA LEU A 76 -3.67 14.36 3.25
C LEU A 76 -3.24 15.82 3.41
N LEU A 77 -2.51 16.39 2.44
CA LEU A 77 -2.05 17.77 2.51
C LEU A 77 -3.23 18.76 2.51
N PRO A 78 -3.09 19.92 3.18
CA PRO A 78 -4.11 20.96 3.19
C PRO A 78 -4.49 21.45 1.78
N ASP A 79 -3.53 21.54 0.88
CA ASP A 79 -3.66 22.04 -0.49
C ASP A 79 -4.10 20.99 -1.53
N TYR A 80 -4.46 19.76 -1.11
CA TYR A 80 -4.98 18.74 -2.04
C TYR A 80 -6.19 19.28 -2.83
N PRO A 81 -6.14 19.31 -4.18
CA PRO A 81 -7.01 20.13 -5.02
C PRO A 81 -8.36 19.48 -5.37
N LEU A 82 -8.53 18.20 -5.04
CA LEU A 82 -9.74 17.43 -5.39
C LEU A 82 -10.61 17.18 -4.15
N ASN A 83 -11.80 16.63 -4.36
CA ASN A 83 -12.73 16.33 -3.29
C ASN A 83 -12.12 15.35 -2.26
N LYS A 84 -12.02 15.79 -1.01
CA LYS A 84 -11.45 15.05 0.12
C LYS A 84 -12.38 13.98 0.70
N THR A 85 -13.62 13.86 0.23
CA THR A 85 -14.58 12.84 0.69
C THR A 85 -14.66 11.62 -0.23
N THR A 86 -13.95 11.64 -1.36
CA THR A 86 -13.97 10.58 -2.36
C THR A 86 -12.56 10.11 -2.75
N GLY A 87 -12.47 9.07 -3.57
CA GLY A 87 -11.19 8.52 -4.06
C GLY A 87 -10.33 7.93 -2.95
N GLY A 88 -9.02 8.13 -3.02
CA GLY A 88 -8.06 7.62 -2.04
C GLY A 88 -8.05 8.39 -0.71
N VAL A 89 -8.60 9.61 -0.62
CA VAL A 89 -8.50 10.42 0.61
C VAL A 89 -9.13 9.71 1.83
N PRO A 90 -10.33 9.10 1.76
CA PRO A 90 -10.87 8.30 2.86
C PRO A 90 -9.97 7.13 3.29
N TYR A 91 -9.30 6.47 2.35
CA TYR A 91 -8.35 5.39 2.65
C TYR A 91 -7.20 5.94 3.51
N HIS A 92 -6.52 6.98 3.05
CA HIS A 92 -5.37 7.54 3.77
C HIS A 92 -5.77 8.19 5.10
N ARG A 93 -6.97 8.75 5.22
CA ARG A 93 -7.47 9.25 6.51
C ARG A 93 -7.61 8.14 7.55
N ARG A 94 -8.11 6.96 7.16
CA ARG A 94 -8.21 5.81 8.08
C ARG A 94 -6.85 5.18 8.34
N PHE A 95 -5.95 5.15 7.36
CA PHE A 95 -4.55 4.79 7.62
C PHE A 95 -3.96 5.68 8.71
N GLY A 96 -4.20 7.00 8.64
CA GLY A 96 -3.76 7.96 9.66
C GLY A 96 -4.32 7.70 11.06
N TRP A 97 -5.41 6.94 11.20
CA TRP A 97 -5.91 6.55 12.52
C TRP A 97 -4.94 5.63 13.27
N MET A 98 -4.06 4.89 12.59
CA MET A 98 -3.02 4.11 13.28
C MET A 98 -2.05 4.99 14.09
N GLY A 99 -2.00 6.30 13.79
CA GLY A 99 -1.20 7.27 14.54
C GLY A 99 0.31 7.04 14.43
N LEU A 100 0.78 6.42 13.34
CA LEU A 100 2.19 6.13 13.14
C LEU A 100 2.97 7.44 12.98
N ASP A 101 4.06 7.57 13.75
CA ASP A 101 4.92 8.76 13.74
C ASP A 101 5.79 8.76 12.46
N PRO A 102 6.05 9.92 11.83
CA PRO A 102 6.99 10.01 10.71
C PRO A 102 8.41 9.46 10.97
N LYS A 103 8.83 9.26 12.22
CA LYS A 103 10.06 8.53 12.59
C LYS A 103 10.08 7.12 12.00
N LEU A 104 8.93 6.44 11.98
CA LEU A 104 8.75 5.10 11.41
C LEU A 104 8.70 5.09 9.88
N ALA A 105 8.77 6.24 9.20
CA ALA A 105 8.65 6.30 7.74
C ALA A 105 9.70 5.44 7.02
N ASP A 106 10.90 5.26 7.59
CA ASP A 106 11.94 4.41 7.02
C ASP A 106 11.76 2.91 7.30
N GLN A 107 10.74 2.53 8.07
CA GLN A 107 10.38 1.14 8.35
C GLN A 107 9.25 0.64 7.45
N ILE A 108 8.51 1.52 6.78
CA ILE A 108 7.21 1.19 6.15
C ILE A 108 7.28 1.36 4.64
N SER A 109 6.93 0.29 3.93
CA SER A 109 6.72 0.30 2.47
C SER A 109 5.28 -0.09 2.15
N PHE A 110 4.70 0.60 1.18
CA PHE A 110 3.46 0.22 0.52
C PHE A 110 3.79 -0.30 -0.87
N ILE A 111 3.32 -1.51 -1.16
CA ILE A 111 3.45 -2.15 -2.47
C ILE A 111 2.07 -2.52 -2.97
N GLU A 112 1.80 -2.31 -4.24
CA GLU A 112 0.52 -2.64 -4.86
C GLU A 112 0.68 -3.92 -5.69
N LEU A 113 -0.39 -4.73 -5.83
CA LEU A 113 -0.34 -5.90 -6.71
C LEU A 113 -0.14 -5.53 -8.19
N LEU A 114 -0.55 -4.33 -8.59
CA LEU A 114 -0.22 -3.78 -9.90
C LEU A 114 1.01 -2.87 -9.78
N ASP A 115 1.95 -3.04 -10.71
CA ASP A 115 3.15 -2.22 -10.88
C ASP A 115 2.90 -0.93 -11.68
N VAL A 116 1.63 -0.60 -11.91
CA VAL A 116 1.22 0.55 -12.71
C VAL A 116 0.19 1.43 -11.98
N PRO A 117 0.20 2.76 -12.21
CA PRO A 117 -0.82 3.63 -11.66
C PRO A 117 -2.14 3.45 -12.42
N THR A 118 -3.25 3.47 -11.70
CA THR A 118 -4.59 3.21 -12.26
C THR A 118 -5.53 4.39 -12.04
N THR A 119 -6.69 4.34 -12.70
CA THR A 119 -7.83 5.23 -12.48
C THR A 119 -9.13 4.44 -12.40
N GLY A 120 -10.16 5.05 -11.83
CA GLY A 120 -11.51 4.47 -11.80
C GLY A 120 -11.67 3.42 -10.71
N ARG A 121 -12.91 2.95 -10.52
CA ARG A 121 -13.20 1.87 -9.55
C ARG A 121 -12.73 0.55 -10.13
N THR A 122 -11.97 -0.24 -9.36
CA THR A 122 -11.44 -1.53 -9.82
C THR A 122 -12.49 -2.39 -10.50
N ASP A 123 -12.18 -2.80 -11.73
CA ASP A 123 -12.92 -3.79 -12.48
C ASP A 123 -12.10 -5.08 -12.56
N ARG A 124 -12.69 -6.21 -12.17
CA ARG A 124 -11.96 -7.48 -12.06
C ARG A 124 -11.49 -8.03 -13.41
N SER A 125 -12.19 -7.77 -14.50
CA SER A 125 -11.76 -8.21 -15.83
C SER A 125 -10.51 -7.44 -16.26
N HIS A 126 -10.60 -6.11 -16.29
CA HIS A 126 -9.50 -5.25 -16.72
C HIS A 126 -8.31 -5.24 -15.74
N PHE A 127 -8.50 -5.62 -14.47
CA PHE A 127 -7.40 -5.81 -13.53
C PHE A 127 -6.36 -6.81 -14.03
N TRP A 128 -6.81 -7.95 -14.56
CA TRP A 128 -5.88 -8.99 -15.01
C TRP A 128 -5.15 -8.63 -16.30
N ASP A 129 -5.69 -7.70 -17.10
CA ASP A 129 -5.01 -7.16 -18.28
C ASP A 129 -3.79 -6.31 -17.91
N LEU A 130 -3.79 -5.73 -16.70
CA LEU A 130 -2.70 -4.92 -16.15
C LEU A 130 -1.77 -5.72 -15.23
N PHE A 131 -2.07 -7.00 -14.95
CA PHE A 131 -1.35 -7.78 -13.96
C PHE A 131 -0.02 -8.29 -14.50
N SER A 132 1.07 -7.96 -13.81
CA SER A 132 2.43 -8.38 -14.13
C SER A 132 2.85 -9.58 -13.28
N ILE A 133 3.07 -10.74 -13.93
CA ILE A 133 3.53 -11.97 -13.25
C ILE A 133 4.93 -11.76 -12.67
N GLU A 134 5.80 -11.01 -13.36
CA GLU A 134 7.15 -10.70 -12.89
C GLU A 134 7.09 -9.91 -11.59
N HIS A 135 6.29 -8.83 -11.55
CA HIS A 135 6.10 -8.04 -10.33
C HIS A 135 5.51 -8.88 -9.20
N ALA A 136 4.51 -9.71 -9.49
CA ALA A 136 3.94 -10.63 -8.52
C ALA A 136 4.99 -11.61 -7.95
N GLY A 137 5.88 -12.14 -8.79
CA GLY A 137 6.99 -13.00 -8.37
C GLY A 137 8.00 -12.29 -7.46
N ARG A 138 8.19 -10.98 -7.64
CA ARG A 138 9.02 -10.16 -6.74
C ARG A 138 8.37 -9.94 -5.39
N ILE A 139 7.08 -9.64 -5.34
CA ILE A 139 6.31 -9.59 -4.09
C ILE A 139 6.37 -10.94 -3.37
N ASP A 140 6.21 -12.03 -4.13
CA ASP A 140 6.26 -13.39 -3.60
C ASP A 140 7.62 -13.71 -2.98
N SER A 141 8.70 -13.38 -3.68
CA SER A 141 10.08 -13.55 -3.22
C SER A 141 10.38 -12.69 -1.99
N LEU A 142 9.91 -11.45 -1.96
CA LEU A 142 10.09 -10.53 -0.83
C LEU A 142 9.54 -11.12 0.47
N VAL A 143 8.32 -11.68 0.41
CA VAL A 143 7.63 -12.25 1.58
C VAL A 143 8.22 -13.62 1.96
N SER A 144 8.51 -14.47 0.98
CA SER A 144 9.01 -15.83 1.20
C SER A 144 10.49 -15.92 1.58
N SER A 145 11.27 -14.85 1.38
CA SER A 145 12.70 -14.77 1.76
C SER A 145 12.97 -15.03 3.24
N GLY A 146 11.95 -14.91 4.09
CA GLY A 146 12.01 -15.20 5.53
C GLY A 146 12.77 -14.16 6.35
N SER A 147 13.08 -12.98 5.80
CA SER A 147 13.67 -11.89 6.59
C SER A 147 12.67 -11.35 7.61
N ARG A 148 13.17 -10.75 8.70
CA ARG A 148 12.33 -10.16 9.75
C ARG A 148 11.47 -9.00 9.21
N ARG A 149 10.23 -9.31 8.83
CA ARG A 149 9.24 -8.35 8.31
C ARG A 149 7.85 -8.61 8.88
N LEU A 150 7.02 -7.58 8.97
CA LEU A 150 5.59 -7.67 9.23
C LEU A 150 4.83 -7.29 7.96
N VAL A 151 4.06 -8.24 7.41
CA VAL A 151 3.32 -8.07 6.16
C VAL A 151 1.83 -7.94 6.46
N LEU A 152 1.24 -6.81 6.12
CA LEU A 152 -0.17 -6.51 6.33
C LEU A 152 -0.97 -6.86 5.08
N LEU A 153 -2.00 -7.67 5.27
CA LEU A 153 -2.91 -8.14 4.22
C LEU A 153 -4.34 -7.83 4.57
N SER A 154 -5.16 -7.43 3.59
CA SER A 154 -6.60 -7.31 3.78
C SER A 154 -7.34 -8.52 3.23
N ASN A 155 -8.48 -8.87 3.83
CA ASN A 155 -9.28 -10.02 3.37
C ASN A 155 -9.64 -9.90 1.89
N SER A 156 -10.09 -8.72 1.47
CA SER A 156 -10.51 -8.47 0.10
C SER A 156 -9.37 -8.61 -0.91
N LEU A 157 -8.13 -8.29 -0.51
CA LEU A 157 -6.96 -8.49 -1.36
C LEU A 157 -6.65 -10.00 -1.52
N VAL A 158 -6.61 -10.72 -0.40
CA VAL A 158 -6.31 -12.15 -0.36
C VAL A 158 -7.36 -12.94 -1.13
N SER A 159 -8.63 -12.83 -0.73
CA SER A 159 -9.72 -13.68 -1.24
C SER A 159 -10.08 -13.38 -2.70
N ASN A 160 -9.93 -12.12 -3.15
CA ASN A 160 -10.38 -11.73 -4.48
C ASN A 160 -9.26 -11.68 -5.51
N TYR A 161 -8.00 -11.48 -5.13
CA TYR A 161 -6.92 -11.25 -6.10
C TYR A 161 -5.76 -12.22 -5.87
N MET A 162 -5.15 -12.24 -4.69
CA MET A 162 -3.95 -13.06 -4.49
C MET A 162 -4.25 -14.57 -4.61
N GLU A 163 -5.41 -15.04 -4.13
CA GLU A 163 -5.82 -16.44 -4.33
C GLU A 163 -6.02 -16.81 -5.81
N GLN A 164 -6.55 -15.90 -6.61
CA GLN A 164 -6.68 -16.12 -8.05
C GLN A 164 -5.32 -16.14 -8.71
N ALA A 165 -4.42 -15.24 -8.31
CA ALA A 165 -3.07 -15.20 -8.83
C ALA A 165 -2.32 -16.52 -8.53
N ARG A 166 -2.47 -17.03 -7.30
CA ARG A 166 -1.98 -18.36 -6.92
C ARG A 166 -2.51 -19.47 -7.81
N LYS A 167 -3.82 -19.54 -8.01
CA LYS A 167 -4.45 -20.59 -8.82
C LYS A 167 -4.04 -20.53 -10.30
N ARG A 168 -3.83 -19.32 -10.84
CA ARG A 168 -3.54 -19.11 -12.27
C ARG A 168 -2.06 -19.23 -12.61
N TRP A 169 -1.18 -18.74 -11.74
CA TRP A 169 0.25 -18.57 -12.05
C TRP A 169 1.19 -19.18 -11.00
N GLY A 170 0.68 -19.77 -9.91
CA GLY A 170 1.52 -20.41 -8.90
C GLY A 170 2.36 -19.44 -8.05
N VAL A 171 1.89 -18.20 -7.88
CA VAL A 171 2.50 -17.20 -6.98
C VAL A 171 1.76 -17.11 -5.66
N PHE A 172 2.42 -16.67 -4.59
CA PHE A 172 1.81 -16.48 -3.26
C PHE A 172 1.37 -17.79 -2.59
N ASP A 173 2.14 -18.86 -2.72
CA ASP A 173 1.87 -20.14 -2.06
C ASP A 173 1.82 -20.02 -0.53
N TRP A 174 2.44 -18.98 0.01
CA TRP A 174 2.45 -18.70 1.43
C TRP A 174 1.15 -18.11 1.98
N LEU A 175 0.18 -17.71 1.14
CA LEU A 175 -1.09 -17.15 1.59
C LEU A 175 -1.75 -18.00 2.70
N PRO A 176 -2.41 -17.36 3.68
CA PRO A 176 -3.15 -18.08 4.70
C PRO A 176 -4.30 -18.88 4.08
N THR A 177 -4.66 -20.00 4.69
CA THR A 177 -5.88 -20.75 4.33
C THR A 177 -7.14 -20.07 4.84
N ASP A 178 -7.04 -19.43 6.01
CA ASP A 178 -8.14 -18.75 6.69
C ASP A 178 -7.73 -17.32 7.05
N PHE A 179 -8.52 -16.35 6.61
CA PHE A 179 -8.28 -14.95 6.93
C PHE A 179 -8.96 -14.54 8.24
N ARG A 180 -8.22 -13.85 9.10
CA ARG A 180 -8.71 -13.16 10.30
C ARG A 180 -7.91 -11.88 10.53
N LEU A 181 -8.44 -10.95 11.31
CA LEU A 181 -7.64 -9.83 11.79
C LEU A 181 -6.59 -10.30 12.80
N GLY A 182 -5.43 -9.65 12.82
CA GLY A 182 -4.30 -10.04 13.67
C GLY A 182 -3.46 -11.16 13.06
N PRO A 183 -2.73 -11.94 13.87
CA PRO A 183 -1.76 -12.93 13.37
C PRO A 183 -2.38 -14.02 12.47
N LEU A 184 -1.83 -14.16 11.26
CA LEU A 184 -2.26 -15.15 10.26
C LEU A 184 -1.32 -16.35 10.21
N LYS A 185 -0.04 -16.09 9.92
CA LYS A 185 0.98 -17.12 9.63
C LYS A 185 2.37 -16.51 9.77
N ALA A 186 3.40 -17.34 9.94
CA ALA A 186 4.80 -16.93 9.83
C ALA A 186 5.53 -17.75 8.76
N ILE A 187 6.54 -17.15 8.11
CA ILE A 187 7.41 -17.76 7.12
C ILE A 187 8.85 -17.36 7.48
N GLY A 188 9.59 -18.25 8.14
CA GLY A 188 10.82 -17.83 8.82
C GLY A 188 10.52 -16.71 9.81
N ASP A 189 11.23 -15.58 9.70
CA ASP A 189 10.99 -14.39 10.53
C ASP A 189 9.96 -13.41 9.94
N THR A 190 9.42 -13.69 8.75
CA THR A 190 8.32 -12.91 8.18
C THR A 190 7.02 -13.25 8.91
N GLN A 191 6.36 -12.27 9.50
CA GLN A 191 5.05 -12.38 10.14
C GLN A 191 3.96 -11.83 9.21
N LEU A 192 2.93 -12.63 8.93
CA LEU A 192 1.74 -12.18 8.20
C LEU A 192 0.65 -11.76 9.18
N LEU A 193 0.13 -10.55 8.99
CA LEU A 193 -0.91 -9.96 9.82
C LEU A 193 -2.11 -9.57 8.97
N GLY A 194 -3.29 -10.00 9.38
CA GLY A 194 -4.54 -9.58 8.78
C GLY A 194 -4.94 -8.19 9.29
N ALA A 195 -5.14 -7.27 8.37
CA ALA A 195 -5.50 -5.88 8.64
C ALA A 195 -6.88 -5.54 8.05
N PRO A 196 -7.63 -4.60 8.67
CA PRO A 196 -8.80 -4.03 8.03
C PRO A 196 -8.40 -3.34 6.72
N HIS A 197 -9.23 -3.47 5.69
CA HIS A 197 -9.09 -2.65 4.50
C HIS A 197 -9.36 -1.17 4.87
N PHE A 198 -8.45 -0.25 4.58
CA PHE A 198 -8.55 1.15 5.05
C PHE A 198 -9.69 1.96 4.39
N SER A 199 -10.32 1.45 3.33
CA SER A 199 -11.59 2.01 2.81
C SER A 199 -12.85 1.46 3.48
N ALA A 200 -12.76 0.39 4.29
CA ALA A 200 -13.93 -0.25 4.87
C ALA A 200 -14.53 0.60 6.01
N THR A 201 -15.84 0.81 5.97
CA THR A 201 -16.59 1.64 6.94
C THR A 201 -17.03 0.88 8.19
N LYS A 202 -16.99 -0.46 8.16
CA LYS A 202 -17.46 -1.32 9.25
C LYS A 202 -16.52 -1.37 10.47
N TYR A 203 -15.26 -0.96 10.30
CA TYR A 203 -14.27 -0.99 11.37
C TYR A 203 -14.23 0.35 12.10
N LYS A 204 -14.22 0.28 13.43
CA LYS A 204 -14.09 1.45 14.29
C LYS A 204 -12.62 1.90 14.36
N LYS A 205 -12.38 3.12 14.85
CA LYS A 205 -11.06 3.73 14.94
C LYS A 205 -10.09 2.91 15.80
N GLU A 206 -10.61 2.28 16.85
CA GLU A 206 -9.83 1.47 17.80
C GLU A 206 -9.12 0.29 17.11
N VAL A 207 -9.76 -0.34 16.12
CA VAL A 207 -9.15 -1.44 15.35
C VAL A 207 -7.88 -0.98 14.61
N PHE A 208 -7.87 0.26 14.13
CA PHE A 208 -6.68 0.84 13.49
C PHE A 208 -5.64 1.27 14.53
N HIS A 209 -6.06 1.75 15.70
CA HIS A 209 -5.13 2.05 16.79
C HIS A 209 -4.37 0.79 17.24
N ASP A 210 -5.08 -0.32 17.44
CA ASP A 210 -4.49 -1.60 17.84
C ASP A 210 -3.50 -2.09 16.77
N LEU A 211 -3.84 -1.97 15.49
CA LEU A 211 -2.92 -2.27 14.39
C LEU A 211 -1.68 -1.36 14.41
N GLY A 212 -1.83 -0.08 14.73
CA GLY A 212 -0.72 0.84 14.91
C GLY A 212 0.21 0.42 16.06
N ASP A 213 -0.35 -0.13 17.14
CA ASP A 213 0.42 -0.63 18.28
C ASP A 213 1.20 -1.89 17.93
N ASP A 214 0.60 -2.80 17.16
CA ASP A 214 1.30 -3.99 16.63
C ASP A 214 2.50 -3.59 15.77
N ILE A 215 2.36 -2.56 14.91
CA ILE A 215 3.46 -2.03 14.09
C ILE A 215 4.57 -1.43 14.97
N ARG A 216 4.22 -0.57 15.93
CA ARG A 216 5.23 0.05 16.83
C ARG A 216 5.98 -1.02 17.62
N LYS A 217 5.25 -1.99 18.19
CA LYS A 217 5.82 -3.12 18.91
C LYS A 217 6.78 -3.93 18.04
N PHE A 218 6.42 -4.20 16.79
CA PHE A 218 7.31 -4.89 15.86
C PHE A 218 8.59 -4.10 15.58
N CYS A 219 8.48 -2.77 15.48
CA CYS A 219 9.62 -1.88 15.27
C CYS A 219 10.45 -1.63 16.55
N GLY A 220 10.01 -2.12 17.71
CA GLY A 220 10.69 -1.88 18.99
C GLY A 220 10.43 -0.50 19.60
N GLU A 221 9.39 0.22 19.14
CA GLU A 221 8.96 1.49 19.71
C GLU A 221 7.86 1.27 20.77
N SER A 222 7.88 2.07 21.86
CA SER A 222 6.78 2.14 22.83
C SER A 222 5.94 3.39 22.59
N ARG A 223 4.69 3.42 23.08
CA ARG A 223 3.81 4.60 23.00
C ARG A 223 4.29 5.79 23.84
N ASP A 224 5.26 5.58 24.74
CA ASP A 224 5.64 6.53 25.80
C ASP A 224 7.00 7.21 25.55
N ALA A 225 7.39 7.40 24.27
CA ALA A 225 8.62 8.10 23.88
C ALA A 225 8.35 9.49 23.29
#